data_AF-A0A529FET1-F1
#
_entry.id   AF-A0A529FET1-F1
#
_cell.length_a   1.000
_cell.length_b   1.000
_cell.length_c   1.000
_cell.angle_alpha   90.00
_cell.angle_beta   90.00
_cell.angle_gamma   90.00
#
_symmetry.space_group_name_H-M   'P 1'
#
loop_
_entity.id
_entity.type
_entity.pdbx_description
1 polymer ?
#
loop_
_entity_poly.entity_id
_entity_poly.type
_entity_poly.pdbx_seq_one_letter_code
_entity_poly.pdbx_strand_id
1 'polypeptide(L)'
;MNWSFQLYSARNFQPWDGVLQTLGKLGYSQVEGFGGVYDDPKAFRAELDKNRLAMPTGHFSIDALEKDFDGVRKIADALGVTLLICPY
;
A
#
# COMPACT_ATOMS: atom_id res chain seq x y z
N MET A 1 15.58 8.62 9.44
CA MET A 1 15.22 8.48 8.01
C MET A 1 14.36 7.24 7.91
N ASN A 2 13.17 7.33 7.32
CA ASN A 2 12.26 6.19 7.18
C ASN A 2 12.41 5.61 5.77
N TRP A 3 12.56 4.29 5.66
CA TRP A 3 12.64 3.58 4.39
C TRP A 3 11.28 3.01 4.05
N SER A 4 10.81 3.30 2.83
CA SER A 4 9.57 2.74 2.27
C SER A 4 9.89 1.69 1.21
N PHE A 5 9.20 0.56 1.26
CA PHE A 5 9.31 -0.50 0.26
C PHE A 5 8.13 -0.45 -0.72
N GLN A 6 8.40 -0.24 -2.01
CA GLN A 6 7.37 -0.32 -3.05
C GLN A 6 6.97 -1.77 -3.30
N LEU A 7 5.75 -2.13 -2.89
CA LEU A 7 5.22 -3.50 -2.90
C LEU A 7 5.19 -4.12 -4.29
N TYR A 8 5.07 -3.34 -5.36
CA TYR A 8 5.18 -3.85 -6.72
C TYR A 8 6.49 -4.62 -6.97
N SER A 9 7.57 -4.28 -6.25
CA SER A 9 8.84 -5.01 -6.30
C SER A 9 8.72 -6.49 -5.87
N ALA A 10 7.74 -6.82 -5.05
CA ALA A 10 7.47 -8.16 -4.53
C ALA A 10 6.18 -8.79 -5.10
N ARG A 11 5.57 -8.22 -6.15
CA ARG A 11 4.26 -8.63 -6.70
C ARG A 11 4.10 -10.11 -7.05
N ASN A 12 5.21 -10.82 -7.30
CA ASN A 12 5.21 -12.25 -7.64
C ASN A 12 5.26 -13.18 -6.40
N PHE A 13 5.34 -12.62 -5.20
CA PHE A 13 5.42 -13.34 -3.93
C PHE A 13 4.12 -13.11 -3.16
N GLN A 14 3.20 -14.05 -3.32
CA GLN A 14 1.92 -14.06 -2.61
C GLN A 14 1.81 -15.35 -1.77
N PRO A 15 1.08 -15.34 -0.65
CA PRO A 15 0.25 -14.23 -0.12
C PRO A 15 1.04 -13.06 0.50
N TRP A 16 0.39 -11.89 0.60
CA TRP A 16 1.02 -10.63 1.05
C TRP A 16 1.44 -10.63 2.52
N ASP A 17 0.77 -11.38 3.38
CA ASP A 17 1.09 -11.50 4.80
C ASP A 17 2.55 -11.97 5.03
N GLY A 18 3.03 -12.92 4.23
CA GLY A 18 4.42 -13.38 4.27
C GLY A 18 5.42 -12.30 3.88
N VAL A 19 5.09 -11.49 2.87
CA VAL A 19 5.93 -10.36 2.43
C VAL A 19 5.97 -9.29 3.52
N LEU A 20 4.81 -8.86 4.02
CA LEU A 20 4.71 -7.83 5.06
C LEU A 20 5.41 -8.25 6.36
N GLN A 21 5.27 -9.52 6.75
CA GLN A 21 6.01 -10.07 7.90
C GLN A 21 7.51 -10.00 7.69
N THR A 22 7.99 -10.35 6.50
CA THR A 22 9.42 -10.29 6.17
C THR A 22 9.93 -8.85 6.22
N LEU A 23 9.20 -7.90 5.64
CA LEU A 23 9.56 -6.48 5.68
C LEU A 23 9.64 -5.94 7.12
N GLY A 24 8.66 -6.26 7.96
CA GLY A 24 8.67 -5.88 9.37
C GLY A 24 9.84 -6.49 10.14
N LYS A 25 10.20 -7.76 9.87
CA LYS A 25 11.39 -8.42 10.45
C LYS A 25 12.70 -7.80 10.00
N LEU A 26 12.77 -7.30 8.77
CA LEU A 26 13.94 -6.61 8.21
C LEU A 26 14.09 -5.16 8.69
N GLY A 27 13.10 -4.62 9.41
CA GLY A 27 13.16 -3.28 9.98
C GLY A 27 12.61 -2.17 9.09
N TYR A 28 11.90 -2.50 8.01
CA TYR A 28 11.10 -1.51 7.29
C TYR A 28 9.98 -0.99 8.20
N SER A 29 9.67 0.30 8.07
CA SER A 29 8.56 0.95 8.80
C SER A 29 7.47 1.46 7.86
N GLN A 30 7.74 1.50 6.55
CA GLN A 30 6.83 2.01 5.55
C GLN A 30 6.80 1.11 4.32
N VAL A 31 5.66 1.08 3.66
CA VAL A 31 5.48 0.49 2.34
C VAL A 31 4.74 1.46 1.43
N GLU A 32 4.84 1.24 0.14
CA GLU A 32 4.06 1.93 -0.88
C GLU A 32 3.20 0.91 -1.61
N GLY A 33 1.89 1.13 -1.59
CA GLY A 33 0.91 0.25 -2.24
C GLY A 33 0.78 0.52 -3.74
N PHE A 34 0.11 -0.40 -4.43
CA PHE A 34 -0.30 -0.30 -5.83
C PHE A 34 -1.63 -1.03 -6.02
N GLY A 35 -2.24 -0.94 -7.21
CA GLY A 35 -3.58 -1.52 -7.49
C GLY A 35 -3.80 -2.96 -6.98
N GLY A 36 -2.78 -3.82 -6.99
CA GLY A 36 -2.88 -5.22 -6.54
C GLY A 36 -3.04 -5.44 -5.03
N VAL A 37 -3.11 -4.37 -4.23
CA VAL A 37 -3.38 -4.44 -2.77
C VAL A 37 -4.62 -3.65 -2.35
N TYR A 38 -5.44 -3.18 -3.30
CA TYR A 38 -6.59 -2.29 -3.01
C TYR A 38 -7.95 -2.97 -2.96
N ASP A 39 -8.04 -4.29 -3.21
CA ASP A 39 -9.32 -5.02 -3.25
C ASP A 39 -10.05 -5.01 -1.89
N ASP A 40 -9.31 -5.18 -0.79
CA ASP A 40 -9.84 -5.03 0.58
C ASP A 40 -8.90 -4.13 1.41
N PRO A 41 -9.08 -2.80 1.33
CA PRO A 41 -8.23 -1.84 2.03
C PRO A 41 -8.26 -2.02 3.56
N LYS A 42 -9.38 -2.47 4.13
CA LYS A 42 -9.52 -2.65 5.58
C LYS A 42 -8.74 -3.87 6.06
N ALA A 43 -8.88 -5.00 5.37
CA ALA A 43 -8.10 -6.20 5.69
C ALA A 43 -6.60 -5.96 5.48
N PHE A 44 -6.23 -5.28 4.40
CA PHE A 44 -4.83 -4.96 4.12
C PHE A 44 -4.25 -4.02 5.18
N ARG A 45 -5.00 -3.01 5.63
CA ARG A 45 -4.61 -2.14 6.74
C ARG A 45 -4.35 -2.93 8.02
N ALA A 46 -5.22 -3.88 8.38
CA ALA A 46 -5.04 -4.70 9.56
C ALA A 46 -3.75 -5.55 9.49
N GLU A 47 -3.41 -6.08 8.30
CA GLU A 47 -2.16 -6.82 8.12
C GLU A 47 -0.92 -5.92 8.18
N LEU A 48 -1.00 -4.67 7.69
CA LEU A 48 0.05 -3.67 7.88
C LEU A 48 0.29 -3.37 9.36
N ASP A 49 -0.78 -3.12 10.13
CA ASP A 49 -0.69 -2.81 11.56
C ASP A 49 -0.07 -3.97 12.36
N LYS A 50 -0.46 -5.21 12.06
CA LYS A 50 0.12 -6.43 12.66
C LYS A 50 1.63 -6.53 12.46
N ASN A 51 2.13 -6.02 11.34
CA ASN A 51 3.55 -6.04 11.00
C ASN A 51 4.27 -4.71 11.31
N ARG A 52 3.59 -3.74 11.95
CA ARG A 52 4.09 -2.41 12.30
C ARG A 52 4.58 -1.61 11.09
N LEU A 53 3.87 -1.73 9.97
CA LEU A 53 4.13 -1.02 8.72
C LEU A 53 3.09 0.07 8.51
N ALA A 54 3.52 1.26 8.09
CA ALA A 54 2.62 2.30 7.57
C ALA A 54 2.61 2.30 6.04
N MET A 55 1.54 2.79 5.43
CA MET A 55 1.47 2.98 3.98
C MET A 55 1.21 4.45 3.61
N PRO A 56 2.17 5.37 3.85
CA PRO A 56 1.95 6.80 3.64
C PRO A 56 1.85 7.20 2.17
N THR A 57 2.34 6.36 1.25
CA THR A 57 2.32 6.59 -0.20
C THR A 57 1.60 5.45 -0.92
N GLY A 58 1.00 5.74 -2.06
CA GLY A 58 0.33 4.73 -2.90
C GLY A 58 0.28 5.12 -4.36
N HIS A 59 0.46 4.13 -5.24
CA HIS A 59 0.35 4.26 -6.68
C HIS A 59 -1.09 4.06 -7.15
N PHE A 60 -1.67 5.10 -7.76
CA PHE A 60 -3.01 5.09 -8.35
C PHE A 60 -2.91 5.43 -9.83
N SER A 61 -3.62 4.69 -10.70
CA SER A 61 -3.60 4.97 -12.13
C SER A 61 -4.29 6.30 -12.46
N ILE A 62 -3.89 6.93 -13.57
CA ILE A 62 -4.55 8.14 -14.08
C ILE A 62 -6.05 7.90 -14.30
N ASP A 63 -6.41 6.75 -14.86
CA ASP A 63 -7.80 6.34 -15.06
C ASP A 63 -8.63 6.35 -13.76
N ALA A 64 -8.07 5.84 -12.65
CA ALA A 64 -8.79 5.82 -11.38
C ALA A 64 -8.95 7.24 -10.82
N LEU A 65 -7.91 8.07 -10.94
CA LEU A 65 -7.94 9.46 -10.50
C LEU A 65 -8.95 10.30 -11.30
N GLU A 66 -9.10 10.06 -12.60
CA GLU A 66 -10.02 10.81 -13.46
C GLU A 66 -11.46 10.29 -13.38
N LYS A 67 -11.66 8.97 -13.29
CA LYS A 67 -13.00 8.35 -13.39
C LYS A 67 -13.65 8.12 -12.02
N ASP A 68 -12.88 7.91 -10.97
CA ASP A 68 -13.40 7.61 -9.62
C ASP A 68 -12.46 8.11 -8.51
N PHE A 69 -12.26 9.43 -8.47
CA PHE A 69 -11.44 10.07 -7.44
C PHE A 69 -11.97 9.82 -6.01
N ASP A 70 -13.30 9.74 -5.83
CA ASP A 70 -13.90 9.43 -4.53
C ASP A 70 -13.59 8.01 -4.06
N GLY A 71 -13.56 7.04 -4.98
CA GLY A 71 -13.08 5.69 -4.71
C GLY A 71 -11.61 5.68 -4.29
N VAL A 72 -10.75 6.38 -5.02
CA VAL A 72 -9.33 6.54 -4.67
C VAL A 72 -9.17 7.12 -3.26
N ARG A 73 -9.90 8.19 -2.93
CA ARG A 73 -9.85 8.82 -1.60
C ARG A 73 -10.27 7.86 -0.49
N LYS A 74 -11.34 7.08 -0.69
CA LYS A 74 -11.78 6.07 0.30
C LYS A 74 -10.72 5.00 0.56
N ILE A 75 -10.05 4.54 -0.50
CA ILE A 75 -8.94 3.57 -0.40
C ILE A 75 -7.77 4.20 0.36
N ALA A 76 -7.37 5.42 -0.02
CA ALA A 76 -6.29 6.16 0.62
C ALA A 76 -6.54 6.37 2.11
N ASP A 77 -7.75 6.83 2.48
CA ASP A 77 -8.16 7.04 3.87
C ASP A 77 -8.12 5.73 4.67
N ALA A 78 -8.61 4.62 4.10
CA ALA A 78 -8.62 3.32 4.77
C ALA A 78 -7.20 2.78 5.03
N LEU A 79 -6.26 3.03 4.10
CA LEU A 79 -4.88 2.54 4.20
C LEU A 79 -3.94 3.52 4.92
N GLY A 80 -4.38 4.76 5.17
CA GLY A 80 -3.55 5.82 5.75
C GLY A 80 -2.57 6.45 4.76
N VAL A 81 -2.91 6.43 3.46
CA VAL A 81 -2.13 7.09 2.41
C VAL A 81 -2.36 8.59 2.50
N THR A 82 -1.27 9.35 2.49
CA THR A 82 -1.28 10.83 2.53
C THR A 82 -0.69 11.45 1.26
N LEU A 83 0.03 10.65 0.46
CA LEU A 83 0.57 11.05 -0.83
C LEU A 83 0.11 10.05 -1.90
N LEU A 84 -0.74 10.53 -2.81
CA LEU A 84 -1.15 9.80 -4.00
C LEU A 84 -0.10 10.06 -5.10
N ILE A 85 0.45 8.98 -5.66
CA ILE A 85 1.41 9.05 -6.75
C ILE A 85 0.73 8.44 -7.98
N CYS A 86 0.69 9.20 -9.07
CA CYS A 86 0.27 8.68 -10.37
C CYS A 86 1.53 8.25 -11.12
N PRO A 87 1.86 6.95 -11.19
CA PRO A 87 2.86 6.48 -12.13
C PRO A 87 2.34 6.67 -13.57
N TYR A 88 3.25 6.51 -14.53
CA TYR A 88 3.05 6.69 -15.98
C TYR A 88 1.72 6.18 -16.54
#